data_AF-A0AAI8VF81-F1
#
_entry.id   AF-A0AAI8VF81-F1
#
_cell.length_a   1.000
_cell.length_b   1.000
_cell.length_c   1.000
_cell.angle_alpha   90.00
_cell.angle_beta   90.00
_cell.angle_gamma   90.00
#
_symmetry.space_group_name_H-M   'P 1'
#
loop_
_entity.id
_entity.type
_entity.pdbx_description
1 polymer ?
#
loop_
_entity_poly.entity_id
_entity_poly.type
_entity_poly.pdbx_seq_one_letter_code
_entity_poly.pdbx_strand_id
1 'polypeptide(L)'
;MAQQDLRATDSIHIRARQQPTTTPTAIPLTTTFIPPDSCNGGQLTMLPSPGYEIWLNEPVPVPSSTFSGCYPSEFLQDYETYRVNTKEVGSRVPMMKPLVCPFGWHVVSATGSYQACCPTEYLLAPPSTPVDANRPAYGGTCYSDWTLGQFASVSGYGPSSFTGMVLASATVTPFQVYAHVIDGIAVPTESTSPSNGETSGSTTVNSGSSTLPTGAIAGIVVAAVVIVLVSSVVAFLLRRRRRRRRLAPTPPPPPPKENGDGVFINSPAIATPSYPSEMDSKRDPSEMESKESKHNPYEMHARPNPPELDAERDPSEMAAKEPARSIYEMEDGSVGWSIARAQPRVQQSPGWL
;
A
#
# COMPACT_ATOMS: atom_id res chain seq x y z
N MET A 1 -13.75 59.71 -1.84
CA MET A 1 -12.66 58.97 -2.50
C MET A 1 -12.74 57.53 -2.03
N ALA A 2 -13.41 56.67 -2.80
CA ALA A 2 -13.55 55.25 -2.52
C ALA A 2 -12.93 54.51 -3.71
N GLN A 3 -11.85 53.78 -3.47
CA GLN A 3 -11.07 53.07 -4.47
C GLN A 3 -11.61 51.64 -4.54
N GLN A 4 -12.31 51.30 -5.62
CA GLN A 4 -12.82 49.96 -5.89
C GLN A 4 -11.72 49.12 -6.55
N ASP A 5 -11.20 48.14 -5.81
CA ASP A 5 -10.31 47.10 -6.34
C ASP A 5 -11.14 46.03 -7.06
N LEU A 6 -11.10 46.05 -8.39
CA LEU A 6 -11.62 45.02 -9.27
C LEU A 6 -10.60 43.87 -9.36
N ARG A 7 -10.76 42.84 -8.52
CA ARG A 7 -10.07 41.55 -8.72
C ARG A 7 -10.79 40.73 -9.77
N ALA A 8 -10.19 40.63 -10.95
CA ALA A 8 -10.59 39.69 -11.99
C ALA A 8 -10.37 38.24 -11.51
N THR A 9 -11.46 37.54 -11.22
CA THR A 9 -11.47 36.07 -11.08
C THR A 9 -11.27 35.43 -12.45
N ASP A 10 -10.02 35.09 -12.75
CA ASP A 10 -9.66 34.32 -13.93
C ASP A 10 -10.22 32.89 -13.77
N SER A 11 -11.38 32.64 -14.37
CA SER A 11 -12.03 31.34 -14.35
C SER A 11 -11.29 30.42 -15.31
N ILE A 12 -10.34 29.65 -14.77
CA ILE A 12 -9.69 28.55 -15.50
C ILE A 12 -10.78 27.55 -15.87
N HIS A 13 -11.33 27.70 -17.07
CA HIS A 13 -12.12 26.66 -17.73
C HIS A 13 -11.19 25.49 -18.01
N ILE A 14 -11.14 24.55 -17.07
CA ILE A 14 -10.63 23.21 -17.32
C ILE A 14 -11.54 22.62 -18.39
N ARG A 15 -11.14 22.74 -19.65
CA ARG A 15 -11.72 21.97 -20.75
C ARG A 15 -11.56 20.51 -20.34
N ALA A 16 -12.67 19.86 -19.99
CA ALA A 16 -12.72 18.41 -19.89
C ALA A 16 -12.17 17.86 -21.21
N ARG A 17 -10.95 17.32 -21.18
CA ARG A 17 -10.41 16.58 -22.33
C ARG A 17 -11.42 15.47 -22.56
N GLN A 18 -12.16 15.55 -23.67
CA GLN A 18 -12.94 14.42 -24.15
C GLN A 18 -11.94 13.31 -24.43
N GLN A 19 -11.85 12.38 -23.49
CA GLN A 19 -10.99 11.22 -23.61
C GLN A 19 -11.55 10.40 -24.77
N PRO A 20 -10.77 10.14 -25.82
CA PRO A 20 -11.27 9.43 -26.99
C PRO A 20 -11.90 8.11 -26.55
N THR A 21 -13.16 7.89 -26.96
CA THR A 21 -13.96 6.69 -26.67
C THR A 21 -13.44 5.51 -27.47
N THR A 22 -12.15 5.19 -27.36
CA THR A 22 -11.62 3.93 -27.86
C THR A 22 -11.92 2.87 -26.82
N THR A 23 -12.80 1.94 -27.14
CA THR A 23 -13.05 0.76 -26.31
C THR A 23 -11.70 0.10 -25.99
N PRO A 24 -11.34 -0.05 -24.71
CA PRO A 24 -10.05 -0.62 -24.34
C PRO A 24 -9.95 -2.04 -24.91
N THR A 25 -8.91 -2.27 -25.71
CA THR A 25 -8.63 -3.60 -26.26
C THR A 25 -8.18 -4.49 -25.11
N ALA A 26 -8.82 -5.65 -24.94
CA ALA A 26 -8.38 -6.60 -23.92
C ALA A 26 -6.95 -7.06 -24.19
N ILE A 27 -6.08 -6.94 -23.20
CA ILE A 27 -4.69 -7.41 -23.31
C ILE A 27 -4.69 -8.93 -23.05
N PRO A 28 -4.21 -9.75 -24.00
CA PRO A 28 -4.10 -11.17 -23.77
C PRO A 28 -3.07 -11.46 -22.67
N LEU A 29 -3.46 -12.14 -21.58
CA LEU A 29 -2.49 -12.67 -20.63
C LEU A 29 -1.75 -13.81 -21.31
N THR A 30 -0.46 -13.62 -21.57
CA THR A 30 0.37 -14.62 -22.27
C THR A 30 0.76 -15.78 -21.38
N THR A 31 0.75 -15.59 -20.06
CA THR A 31 1.14 -16.59 -19.06
C THR A 31 0.29 -16.49 -17.79
N THR A 32 0.17 -17.60 -17.05
CA THR A 32 -0.40 -17.57 -15.70
C THR A 32 0.58 -16.89 -14.76
N PHE A 33 0.22 -15.71 -14.27
CA PHE A 33 1.00 -15.00 -13.27
C PHE A 33 0.77 -15.61 -11.88
N ILE A 34 1.86 -16.06 -11.25
CA ILE A 34 1.88 -16.55 -9.87
C ILE A 34 2.72 -15.56 -9.07
N PRO A 35 2.11 -14.67 -8.25
CA PRO A 35 2.89 -13.75 -7.45
C PRO A 35 3.74 -14.50 -6.42
N PRO A 36 4.91 -13.96 -6.03
CA PRO A 36 5.65 -14.47 -4.88
C PRO A 36 4.80 -14.44 -3.61
N ASP A 37 5.03 -15.36 -2.68
CA ASP A 37 4.30 -15.45 -1.41
C ASP A 37 4.34 -14.15 -0.59
N SER A 38 5.38 -13.33 -0.78
CA SER A 38 5.48 -12.01 -0.14
C SER A 38 4.32 -11.08 -0.47
N CYS A 39 3.70 -11.24 -1.65
CA CYS A 39 2.54 -10.45 -2.07
C CYS A 39 1.25 -10.86 -1.35
N ASN A 40 1.19 -12.11 -0.85
CA ASN A 40 0.09 -12.61 -0.02
C ASN A 40 0.27 -12.22 1.45
N GLY A 41 1.50 -11.88 1.86
CA GLY A 41 1.83 -11.47 3.23
C GLY A 41 1.29 -10.11 3.65
N GLY A 42 0.57 -9.41 2.77
CA GLY A 42 -0.02 -8.11 3.10
C GLY A 42 1.01 -6.98 3.11
N GLN A 43 1.81 -6.81 2.05
CA GLN A 43 2.70 -5.66 1.98
C GLN A 43 1.88 -4.38 1.85
N LEU A 44 1.77 -3.67 2.96
CA LEU A 44 1.03 -2.43 3.05
C LEU A 44 1.95 -1.25 2.80
N THR A 45 1.47 -0.33 1.99
CA THR A 45 2.20 0.87 1.58
C THR A 45 1.37 2.10 1.94
N MET A 46 1.95 3.03 2.69
CA MET A 46 1.32 4.30 3.04
C MET A 46 1.81 5.38 2.09
N LEU A 47 0.88 5.93 1.31
CA LEU A 47 1.16 6.96 0.29
C LEU A 47 1.39 8.34 0.92
N PRO A 48 2.03 9.28 0.21
CA PRO A 48 2.13 10.65 0.69
C PRO A 48 0.78 11.40 0.74
N SER A 49 0.80 12.59 1.33
CA SER A 49 -0.27 13.59 1.31
C SER A 49 -0.94 13.74 -0.07
N PRO A 50 -2.27 13.96 -0.15
CA PRO A 50 -3.15 14.46 0.93
C PRO A 50 -3.88 13.43 1.79
N GLY A 51 -3.84 12.13 1.49
CA GLY A 51 -4.69 11.16 2.19
C GLY A 51 -3.97 10.18 3.10
N TYR A 52 -2.66 10.01 2.97
CA TYR A 52 -1.90 8.97 3.69
C TYR A 52 -2.58 7.60 3.61
N GLU A 53 -3.19 7.30 2.47
CA GLU A 53 -3.96 6.08 2.29
C GLU A 53 -3.01 4.88 2.36
N ILE A 54 -3.49 3.80 2.97
CA ILE A 54 -2.74 2.55 3.08
C ILE A 54 -3.25 1.60 2.01
N TRP A 55 -2.36 1.18 1.13
CA TRP A 55 -2.65 0.33 -0.01
C TRP A 55 -1.94 -1.02 0.13
N LEU A 56 -2.66 -2.09 -0.15
CA LEU A 56 -2.10 -3.41 -0.34
C LEU A 56 -1.40 -3.47 -1.69
N ASN A 57 -0.09 -3.73 -1.65
CA ASN A 57 0.76 -3.92 -2.82
C ASN A 57 0.70 -2.75 -3.82
N GLU A 58 0.72 -1.48 -3.39
CA GLU A 58 0.75 -0.35 -4.34
C GLU A 58 1.90 -0.49 -5.38
N PRO A 59 1.60 -0.58 -6.69
CA PRO A 59 2.61 -0.72 -7.71
C PRO A 59 3.47 0.53 -7.89
N VAL A 60 2.91 1.74 -7.75
CA VAL A 60 3.61 3.01 -8.01
C VAL A 60 3.42 3.96 -6.82
N PRO A 61 4.06 3.69 -5.67
CA PRO A 61 3.83 4.49 -4.46
C PRO A 61 4.41 5.90 -4.54
N VAL A 62 5.44 6.10 -5.37
CA VAL A 62 5.97 7.42 -5.74
C VAL A 62 6.26 7.48 -7.24
N PRO A 63 6.21 8.70 -7.85
CA PRO A 63 6.68 8.88 -9.21
C PRO A 63 8.09 8.31 -9.36
N SER A 64 8.35 7.56 -10.43
CA SER A 64 9.61 6.84 -10.72
C SER A 64 9.86 5.51 -9.99
N SER A 65 8.94 5.06 -9.14
CA SER A 65 8.99 3.69 -8.57
C SER A 65 7.95 2.79 -9.23
N THR A 66 8.31 1.55 -9.53
CA THR A 66 7.35 0.54 -10.00
C THR A 66 7.70 -0.81 -9.40
N PHE A 67 6.80 -1.36 -8.60
CA PHE A 67 6.94 -2.66 -7.95
C PHE A 67 6.10 -3.69 -8.70
N SER A 68 6.76 -4.43 -9.61
CA SER A 68 6.10 -5.44 -10.45
C SER A 68 5.99 -6.83 -9.83
N GLY A 69 6.55 -7.04 -8.64
CA GLY A 69 6.57 -8.38 -8.02
C GLY A 69 5.17 -8.97 -7.79
N CYS A 70 4.15 -8.12 -7.57
CA CYS A 70 2.81 -8.57 -7.20
C CYS A 70 1.77 -8.48 -8.32
N TYR A 71 2.17 -8.04 -9.52
CA TYR A 71 1.26 -7.86 -10.65
C TYR A 71 1.91 -8.37 -11.95
N PRO A 72 1.13 -8.90 -12.90
CA PRO A 72 1.67 -9.23 -14.21
C PRO A 72 2.17 -7.96 -14.92
N SER A 73 3.18 -8.08 -15.77
CA SER A 73 3.75 -6.95 -16.51
C SER A 73 2.70 -6.20 -17.34
N GLU A 74 1.75 -6.94 -17.90
CA GLU A 74 0.63 -6.45 -18.70
C GLU A 74 -0.27 -5.52 -17.88
N PHE A 75 -0.46 -5.81 -16.58
CA PHE A 75 -1.23 -4.94 -15.69
C PHE A 75 -0.56 -3.57 -15.53
N LEU A 76 0.78 -3.54 -15.51
CA LEU A 76 1.54 -2.31 -15.29
C LEU A 76 1.68 -1.41 -16.52
N GLN A 77 1.45 -1.94 -17.73
CA GLN A 77 1.60 -1.16 -18.97
C GLN A 77 0.64 0.04 -19.03
N ASP A 78 -0.60 -0.17 -18.61
CA ASP A 78 -1.66 0.85 -18.58
C ASP A 78 -2.11 1.15 -17.15
N TYR A 79 -1.26 0.86 -16.15
CA TYR A 79 -1.57 1.17 -14.76
C TYR A 79 -1.51 2.69 -14.54
N GLU A 80 -2.63 3.26 -14.08
CA GLU A 80 -2.73 4.66 -13.73
C GLU A 80 -3.45 4.78 -12.38
N THR A 81 -2.74 5.24 -11.34
CA THR A 81 -3.40 5.78 -10.14
C THR A 81 -4.12 7.05 -10.54
N TYR A 82 -5.39 7.18 -10.16
CA TYR A 82 -6.09 8.44 -10.32
C TYR A 82 -6.80 8.84 -9.04
N ARG A 83 -6.85 10.14 -8.82
CA ARG A 83 -7.58 10.76 -7.72
C ARG A 83 -8.67 11.62 -8.35
N VAL A 84 -9.94 11.27 -8.14
CA VAL A 84 -11.06 12.10 -8.61
C VAL A 84 -11.14 13.36 -7.74
N ASN A 85 -10.89 13.19 -6.45
CA ASN A 85 -10.84 14.26 -5.46
C ASN A 85 -9.91 13.84 -4.30
N THR A 86 -9.85 14.63 -3.23
CA THR A 86 -9.01 14.33 -2.06
C THR A 86 -9.45 13.09 -1.26
N LYS A 87 -10.58 12.46 -1.64
CA LYS A 87 -11.21 11.34 -0.91
C LYS A 87 -11.45 10.10 -1.78
N GLU A 88 -11.56 10.27 -3.09
CA GLU A 88 -11.76 9.19 -4.04
C GLU A 88 -10.44 8.91 -4.74
N VAL A 89 -9.83 7.81 -4.33
CA VAL A 89 -8.64 7.25 -4.95
C VAL A 89 -9.04 5.94 -5.61
N GLY A 90 -8.61 5.76 -6.85
CA GLY A 90 -8.80 4.53 -7.60
C GLY A 90 -7.60 4.25 -8.49
N SER A 91 -7.68 3.12 -9.16
CA SER A 91 -6.71 2.73 -10.18
C SER A 91 -7.42 2.36 -11.46
N ARG A 92 -6.86 2.79 -12.58
CA ARG A 92 -7.20 2.28 -13.89
C ARG A 92 -6.16 1.25 -14.26
N VAL A 93 -6.67 0.11 -14.71
CA VAL A 93 -5.87 -1.05 -15.07
C VAL A 93 -6.38 -1.55 -16.43
N PRO A 94 -5.51 -2.14 -17.26
CA PRO A 94 -5.95 -2.70 -18.52
C PRO A 94 -6.93 -3.85 -18.28
N MET A 95 -7.85 -4.03 -19.23
CA MET A 95 -8.78 -5.16 -19.20
C MET A 95 -8.02 -6.43 -19.56
N MET A 96 -7.85 -7.35 -18.61
CA MET A 96 -7.13 -8.60 -18.82
C MET A 96 -8.04 -9.67 -19.46
N LYS A 97 -7.50 -10.49 -20.37
CA LYS A 97 -8.21 -11.64 -20.93
C LYS A 97 -7.26 -12.81 -21.27
N PRO A 98 -7.56 -14.05 -20.89
CA PRO A 98 -8.60 -14.43 -19.96
C PRO A 98 -8.18 -14.07 -18.52
N LEU A 99 -9.13 -13.70 -17.67
CA LEU A 99 -8.88 -13.35 -16.28
C LEU A 99 -9.18 -14.55 -15.37
N VAL A 100 -8.21 -14.87 -14.52
CA VAL A 100 -8.35 -15.75 -13.35
C VAL A 100 -7.92 -14.91 -12.14
N CYS A 101 -8.73 -14.87 -11.07
CA CYS A 101 -8.34 -14.11 -9.88
C CYS A 101 -7.05 -14.69 -9.29
N PRO A 102 -6.07 -13.85 -8.89
CA PRO A 102 -4.85 -14.32 -8.26
C PRO A 102 -5.13 -15.14 -6.99
N PHE A 103 -4.14 -15.93 -6.56
CA PHE A 103 -4.22 -16.61 -5.27
C PHE A 103 -4.40 -15.59 -4.12
N GLY A 104 -5.29 -15.88 -3.17
CA GLY A 104 -5.64 -14.93 -2.10
C GLY A 104 -6.60 -13.81 -2.54
N TRP A 105 -7.17 -13.91 -3.74
CA TRP A 105 -8.20 -13.01 -4.27
C TRP A 105 -9.46 -13.80 -4.61
N HIS A 106 -10.60 -13.12 -4.61
CA HIS A 106 -11.90 -13.71 -4.95
C HIS A 106 -12.70 -12.79 -5.88
N VAL A 107 -13.61 -13.40 -6.64
CA VAL A 107 -14.53 -12.67 -7.52
C VAL A 107 -15.51 -11.89 -6.66
N VAL A 108 -15.55 -10.57 -6.82
CA VAL A 108 -16.44 -9.64 -6.11
C VAL A 108 -17.55 -9.08 -6.99
N SER A 109 -17.38 -9.15 -8.31
CA SER A 109 -18.39 -8.74 -9.29
C SER A 109 -18.25 -9.60 -10.53
N ALA A 110 -19.38 -10.04 -11.09
CA ALA A 110 -19.44 -10.78 -12.34
C ALA A 110 -20.66 -10.31 -13.15
N THR A 111 -20.47 -10.03 -14.44
CA THR A 111 -21.56 -9.64 -15.36
C THR A 111 -21.28 -10.23 -16.74
N GLY A 112 -22.02 -11.28 -17.10
CA GLY A 112 -21.75 -12.04 -18.31
C GLY A 112 -20.36 -12.70 -18.25
N SER A 113 -19.45 -12.30 -19.15
CA SER A 113 -18.06 -12.77 -19.15
C SER A 113 -17.10 -11.84 -18.41
N TYR A 114 -17.56 -10.68 -17.96
CA TYR A 114 -16.77 -9.75 -17.16
C TYR A 114 -16.70 -10.23 -15.71
N GLN A 115 -15.51 -10.13 -15.10
CA GLN A 115 -15.33 -10.33 -13.67
C GLN A 115 -14.35 -9.31 -13.08
N ALA A 116 -14.51 -9.03 -11.79
CA ALA A 116 -13.61 -8.23 -10.99
C ALA A 116 -13.19 -9.01 -9.74
N CYS A 117 -11.92 -8.88 -9.38
CA CYS A 117 -11.29 -9.58 -8.26
C CYS A 117 -10.83 -8.58 -7.20
N CYS A 118 -11.05 -8.91 -5.93
CA CYS A 118 -10.46 -8.24 -4.77
C CYS A 118 -9.73 -9.25 -3.87
N PRO A 119 -8.78 -8.81 -3.03
CA PRO A 119 -8.18 -9.67 -2.02
C PRO A 119 -9.25 -10.30 -1.12
N THR A 120 -8.99 -11.46 -0.54
CA THR A 120 -9.89 -12.07 0.44
C THR A 120 -10.15 -11.11 1.61
N GLU A 121 -11.40 -11.05 2.09
CA GLU A 121 -11.89 -10.09 3.11
C GLU A 121 -11.97 -8.61 2.66
N TYR A 122 -11.70 -8.30 1.39
CA TYR A 122 -11.91 -6.95 0.85
C TYR A 122 -13.25 -6.89 0.12
N LEU A 123 -13.95 -5.78 0.30
CA LEU A 123 -15.18 -5.44 -0.40
C LEU A 123 -14.86 -4.55 -1.61
N LEU A 124 -15.69 -4.64 -2.65
CA LEU A 124 -15.60 -3.75 -3.81
C LEU A 124 -16.39 -2.46 -3.55
N ALA A 125 -15.71 -1.31 -3.64
CA ALA A 125 -16.35 -0.01 -3.85
C ALA A 125 -16.31 0.30 -5.36
N PRO A 126 -17.42 0.13 -6.10
CA PRO A 126 -17.45 0.49 -7.52
C PRO A 126 -17.27 2.01 -7.70
N PRO A 127 -16.81 2.46 -8.87
CA PRO A 127 -16.73 3.89 -9.16
C PRO A 127 -18.13 4.52 -9.11
N SER A 128 -18.23 5.74 -8.59
CA SER A 128 -19.49 6.49 -8.54
C SER A 128 -20.04 6.80 -9.94
N THR A 129 -19.15 6.94 -10.92
CA THR A 129 -19.47 7.11 -12.34
C THR A 129 -18.64 6.12 -13.16
N PRO A 130 -19.26 5.06 -13.71
CA PRO A 130 -18.54 4.10 -14.56
C PRO A 130 -17.95 4.81 -15.78
N VAL A 131 -16.62 4.67 -15.95
CA VAL A 131 -15.92 5.21 -17.13
C VAL A 131 -16.23 4.36 -18.37
N ASP A 132 -16.43 3.05 -18.17
CA ASP A 132 -16.83 2.08 -19.19
C ASP A 132 -18.03 1.27 -18.67
N ALA A 133 -19.17 1.39 -19.35
CA ALA A 133 -20.40 0.69 -18.97
C ALA A 133 -20.26 -0.85 -19.02
N ASN A 134 -19.31 -1.37 -19.81
CA ASN A 134 -19.04 -2.81 -19.89
C ASN A 134 -18.09 -3.29 -18.79
N ARG A 135 -17.49 -2.37 -18.02
CA ARG A 135 -16.58 -2.67 -16.92
C ARG A 135 -17.04 -1.97 -15.64
N PRO A 136 -18.10 -2.46 -14.98
CA PRO A 136 -18.69 -1.81 -13.82
C PRO A 136 -17.74 -1.63 -12.62
N ALA A 137 -16.64 -2.38 -12.55
CA ALA A 137 -15.62 -2.21 -11.51
C ALA A 137 -14.37 -1.42 -11.98
N TYR A 138 -14.34 -0.94 -13.24
CA TYR A 138 -13.20 -0.21 -13.77
C TYR A 138 -13.08 1.17 -13.13
N GLY A 139 -11.98 1.39 -12.42
CA GLY A 139 -11.81 2.56 -11.56
C GLY A 139 -12.41 2.39 -10.16
N GLY A 140 -12.92 1.22 -9.83
CA GLY A 140 -13.29 0.88 -8.47
C GLY A 140 -12.07 0.68 -7.58
N THR A 141 -12.34 0.52 -6.29
CA THR A 141 -11.32 0.28 -5.27
C THR A 141 -11.78 -0.84 -4.35
N CYS A 142 -10.91 -1.81 -4.08
CA CYS A 142 -11.16 -2.80 -3.05
C CYS A 142 -10.82 -2.17 -1.68
N TYR A 143 -11.60 -2.44 -0.64
CA TYR A 143 -11.29 -1.93 0.70
C TYR A 143 -11.56 -2.97 1.79
N SER A 144 -10.83 -2.86 2.89
CA SER A 144 -11.07 -3.61 4.13
C SER A 144 -11.10 -2.63 5.30
N ASP A 145 -12.08 -2.79 6.18
CA ASP A 145 -12.21 -1.96 7.38
C ASP A 145 -11.35 -2.52 8.52
N TRP A 146 -10.47 -1.69 9.05
CA TRP A 146 -9.77 -1.96 10.30
C TRP A 146 -10.60 -1.52 11.51
N THR A 147 -10.62 -2.39 12.51
CA THR A 147 -11.23 -2.11 13.81
C THR A 147 -10.28 -1.26 14.66
N LEU A 148 -10.86 -0.45 15.56
CA LEU A 148 -10.09 0.41 16.45
C LEU A 148 -9.00 -0.38 17.20
N GLY A 149 -7.76 0.10 17.13
CA GLY A 149 -6.61 -0.54 17.76
C GLY A 149 -5.93 -1.64 16.93
N GLN A 150 -6.45 -2.00 15.75
CA GLN A 150 -5.67 -2.78 14.79
C GLN A 150 -4.48 -1.97 14.30
N PHE A 151 -3.37 -2.65 14.04
CA PHE A 151 -2.14 -2.04 13.54
C PHE A 151 -1.41 -2.98 12.59
N ALA A 152 -0.63 -2.42 11.68
CA ALA A 152 0.29 -3.17 10.85
C ALA A 152 1.55 -2.35 10.56
N SER A 153 2.64 -3.04 10.23
CA SER A 153 3.84 -2.40 9.70
C SER A 153 3.60 -2.04 8.24
N VAL A 154 3.80 -0.78 7.87
CA VAL A 154 3.59 -0.27 6.52
C VAL A 154 4.85 0.39 6.00
N SER A 155 5.11 0.23 4.70
CA SER A 155 6.15 0.96 3.99
C SER A 155 5.67 2.39 3.75
N GLY A 156 6.26 3.36 4.44
CA GLY A 156 5.96 4.78 4.28
C GLY A 156 6.67 5.37 3.07
N TYR A 157 5.94 6.18 2.31
CA TYR A 157 6.50 6.95 1.19
C TYR A 157 6.20 8.44 1.36
N GLY A 158 7.22 9.26 1.07
CA GLY A 158 7.08 10.69 0.89
C GLY A 158 6.70 11.01 -0.57
N PRO A 159 6.73 12.29 -0.99
CA PRO A 159 6.38 12.67 -2.36
C PRO A 159 7.28 12.08 -3.46
N SER A 160 8.51 11.69 -3.12
CA SER A 160 9.54 11.30 -4.11
C SER A 160 10.29 10.01 -3.79
N SER A 161 10.18 9.47 -2.57
CA SER A 161 10.98 8.31 -2.16
C SER A 161 10.40 7.60 -0.95
N PHE A 162 10.89 6.38 -0.72
CA PHE A 162 10.64 5.59 0.48
C PHE A 162 11.21 6.30 1.72
N THR A 163 10.41 6.41 2.78
CA THR A 163 10.81 7.09 4.03
C THR A 163 11.13 6.12 5.17
N GLY A 164 10.68 4.87 5.08
CA GLY A 164 10.94 3.84 6.10
C GLY A 164 9.72 2.99 6.42
N MET A 165 9.88 2.04 7.35
CA MET A 165 8.75 1.29 7.90
C MET A 165 8.10 2.08 9.03
N VAL A 166 6.78 2.21 9.01
CA VAL A 166 5.98 2.89 10.04
C VAL A 166 4.96 1.91 10.61
N LEU A 167 4.66 2.01 11.91
CA LEU A 167 3.56 1.27 12.52
C LEU A 167 2.27 2.08 12.35
N ALA A 168 1.43 1.69 11.38
CA ALA A 168 0.12 2.30 11.21
C ALA A 168 -0.87 1.68 12.17
N SER A 169 -1.72 2.50 12.80
CA SER A 169 -2.79 2.03 13.69
C SER A 169 -4.12 2.70 13.37
N ALA A 170 -5.20 1.92 13.43
CA ALA A 170 -6.56 2.41 13.31
C ALA A 170 -6.93 3.20 14.59
N THR A 171 -6.91 4.52 14.50
CA THR A 171 -7.27 5.45 15.59
C THR A 171 -8.72 5.91 15.54
N VAL A 172 -9.41 5.66 14.42
CA VAL A 172 -10.82 5.95 14.19
C VAL A 172 -11.48 4.76 13.49
N THR A 173 -12.82 4.71 13.48
CA THR A 173 -13.57 3.69 12.76
C THR A 173 -14.63 4.37 11.88
N PRO A 174 -14.73 4.03 10.58
CA PRO A 174 -13.89 3.06 9.88
C PRO A 174 -12.50 3.62 9.55
N PHE A 175 -11.46 2.79 9.69
CA PHE A 175 -10.14 3.03 9.13
C PHE A 175 -9.99 2.06 7.97
N GLN A 176 -9.67 2.53 6.77
CA GLN A 176 -9.72 1.69 5.58
C GLN A 176 -8.33 1.42 5.02
N VAL A 177 -8.13 0.18 4.62
CA VAL A 177 -7.00 -0.24 3.80
C VAL A 177 -7.52 -0.59 2.42
N TYR A 178 -6.85 -0.10 1.40
CA TYR A 178 -7.29 -0.17 0.02
C TYR A 178 -6.48 -1.20 -0.76
N ALA A 179 -7.03 -1.69 -1.86
CA ALA A 179 -6.32 -2.49 -2.85
C ALA A 179 -6.88 -2.20 -4.24
N HIS A 180 -6.05 -2.43 -5.26
CA HIS A 180 -6.48 -2.27 -6.65
C HIS A 180 -7.45 -3.35 -7.06
N VAL A 181 -8.50 -2.98 -7.80
CA VAL A 181 -9.37 -3.96 -8.46
C VAL A 181 -8.64 -4.54 -9.66
N ILE A 182 -8.67 -5.87 -9.78
CA ILE A 182 -8.19 -6.60 -10.96
C ILE A 182 -9.41 -7.06 -11.73
N ASP A 183 -9.68 -6.48 -12.90
CA ASP A 183 -10.85 -6.80 -13.71
C ASP A 183 -10.51 -7.19 -15.16
N GLY A 184 -11.45 -7.88 -15.80
CA GLY A 184 -11.18 -8.55 -17.05
C GLY A 184 -12.28 -9.47 -17.51
N ILE A 185 -12.00 -10.22 -18.56
CA ILE A 185 -12.92 -11.20 -19.15
C ILE A 185 -12.51 -12.59 -18.65
N ALA A 186 -13.38 -13.25 -17.90
CA ALA A 186 -13.16 -14.58 -17.36
C ALA A 186 -12.77 -15.59 -18.46
N VAL A 187 -11.96 -16.59 -18.09
CA VAL A 187 -11.93 -17.83 -18.88
C VAL A 187 -13.37 -18.35 -18.91
N PRO A 188 -13.97 -18.68 -20.07
CA PRO A 188 -15.21 -19.42 -20.08
C PRO A 188 -14.95 -20.70 -19.29
N THR A 189 -15.44 -20.76 -18.07
CA THR A 189 -15.59 -22.04 -17.41
C THR A 189 -16.56 -22.76 -18.31
N GLU A 190 -16.07 -23.69 -19.13
CA GLU A 190 -16.93 -24.71 -19.69
C GLU A 190 -17.57 -25.33 -18.46
N SER A 191 -18.77 -24.85 -18.14
CA SER A 191 -19.69 -25.59 -17.32
C SER A 191 -19.89 -26.85 -18.13
N THR A 192 -19.03 -27.83 -17.87
CA THR A 192 -19.42 -29.22 -17.82
C THR A 192 -20.56 -29.26 -16.81
N SER A 193 -21.72 -28.74 -17.24
CA SER A 193 -23.00 -29.24 -16.78
C SER A 193 -22.81 -30.73 -16.92
N PRO A 194 -22.80 -31.51 -15.81
CA PRO A 194 -22.90 -32.94 -15.97
C PRO A 194 -24.11 -33.14 -16.87
N SER A 195 -23.91 -33.64 -18.08
CA SER A 195 -25.01 -34.10 -18.90
C SER A 195 -25.53 -35.32 -18.15
N ASN A 196 -26.34 -35.05 -17.12
CA ASN A 196 -27.23 -36.02 -16.56
C ASN A 196 -28.17 -36.35 -17.71
N GLY A 197 -27.78 -37.35 -18.50
CA GLY A 197 -28.70 -38.08 -19.34
C GLY A 197 -29.82 -38.56 -18.44
N GLU A 198 -30.94 -37.84 -18.47
CA GLU A 198 -32.17 -38.23 -17.81
C GLU A 198 -32.61 -39.58 -18.37
N THR A 199 -32.35 -40.63 -17.59
CA THR A 199 -33.29 -41.75 -17.52
C THR A 199 -34.35 -41.32 -16.52
N SER A 200 -35.58 -41.15 -16.98
CA SER A 200 -36.73 -40.70 -16.20
C SER A 200 -36.90 -41.50 -14.91
N GLY A 201 -36.65 -40.85 -13.78
CA GLY A 201 -36.90 -41.38 -12.44
C GLY A 201 -37.28 -40.22 -11.52
N SER A 202 -38.58 -40.04 -11.34
CA SER A 202 -39.16 -39.06 -10.41
C SER A 202 -38.68 -39.32 -8.98
N THR A 203 -37.78 -38.46 -8.47
CA THR A 203 -37.54 -38.31 -7.04
C THR A 203 -37.31 -36.84 -6.72
N THR A 204 -38.24 -36.29 -5.95
CA THR A 204 -38.23 -34.97 -5.31
C THR A 204 -36.91 -34.72 -4.57
N VAL A 205 -36.08 -33.79 -5.06
CA VAL A 205 -34.84 -33.39 -4.38
C VAL A 205 -35.05 -32.03 -3.71
N ASN A 206 -35.02 -32.07 -2.38
CA ASN A 206 -35.14 -30.95 -1.48
C ASN A 206 -33.82 -30.15 -1.50
N SER A 207 -33.89 -28.84 -1.73
CA SER A 207 -32.74 -27.92 -1.78
C SER A 207 -32.04 -27.83 -0.40
N GLY A 208 -30.94 -28.57 -0.23
CA GLY A 208 -30.12 -28.56 0.96
C GLY A 208 -29.04 -27.49 0.92
N SER A 209 -29.06 -26.57 1.88
CA SER A 209 -27.94 -25.70 2.21
C SER A 209 -26.72 -26.56 2.61
N SER A 210 -25.54 -26.20 2.10
CA SER A 210 -24.25 -26.84 2.38
C SER A 210 -23.81 -26.60 3.82
N THR A 211 -24.49 -27.29 4.74
CA THR A 211 -24.06 -27.45 6.12
C THR A 211 -22.92 -28.46 6.12
N LEU A 212 -21.74 -28.00 6.59
CA LEU A 212 -20.58 -28.87 6.78
C LEU A 212 -20.99 -30.08 7.62
N PRO A 213 -20.54 -31.30 7.28
CA PRO A 213 -20.93 -32.52 7.99
C PRO A 213 -20.65 -32.32 9.49
N THR A 214 -21.69 -32.45 10.31
CA THR A 214 -21.70 -32.16 11.75
C THR A 214 -20.55 -32.84 12.51
N GLY A 215 -20.03 -33.95 11.99
CA GLY A 215 -18.85 -34.64 12.52
C GLY A 215 -17.53 -33.88 12.42
N ALA A 216 -17.33 -33.03 11.40
CA ALA A 216 -16.10 -32.25 11.23
C ALA A 216 -15.99 -31.11 12.26
N ILE A 217 -17.13 -30.50 12.61
CA ILE A 217 -17.20 -29.41 13.58
C ILE A 217 -16.84 -29.91 15.00
N ALA A 218 -17.26 -31.13 15.36
CA ALA A 218 -16.95 -31.72 16.67
C ALA A 218 -15.44 -31.99 16.85
N GLY A 219 -14.72 -32.36 15.79
CA GLY A 219 -13.28 -32.65 15.84
C GLY A 219 -12.42 -31.40 16.13
N ILE A 220 -12.76 -30.27 15.53
CA ILE A 220 -11.98 -29.02 15.66
C ILE A 220 -12.07 -28.47 17.10
N VAL A 221 -13.23 -28.56 17.74
CA VAL A 221 -13.44 -28.04 19.09
C VAL A 221 -12.60 -28.79 20.12
N VAL A 222 -12.51 -30.12 20.03
CA VAL A 222 -11.71 -30.93 20.97
C VAL A 222 -10.21 -30.62 20.82
N ALA A 223 -9.73 -30.47 19.58
CA ALA A 223 -8.34 -30.11 19.33
C ALA A 223 -7.97 -28.72 19.88
N ALA A 224 -8.86 -27.74 19.72
CA ALA A 224 -8.65 -26.39 20.24
C ALA A 224 -8.53 -26.36 21.78
N VAL A 225 -9.36 -27.12 22.49
CA VAL A 225 -9.32 -27.20 23.96
C VAL A 225 -7.99 -27.80 24.47
N VAL A 226 -7.49 -28.84 23.82
CA VAL A 226 -6.21 -29.47 24.18
C VAL A 226 -5.04 -28.50 23.96
N ILE A 227 -5.03 -27.77 22.83
CA ILE A 227 -3.99 -26.79 22.52
C ILE A 227 -3.97 -25.66 23.54
N VAL A 228 -5.13 -25.13 23.95
CA VAL A 228 -5.23 -24.07 24.96
C VAL A 228 -4.72 -24.55 26.32
N LEU A 229 -5.05 -25.78 26.73
CA LEU A 229 -4.54 -26.35 27.98
C LEU A 229 -3.01 -26.52 27.96
N VAL A 230 -2.44 -27.09 26.90
CA VAL A 230 -0.99 -27.28 26.77
C VAL A 230 -0.25 -25.94 26.73
N SER A 231 -0.72 -24.98 25.95
CA SER A 231 -0.09 -23.67 25.85
C SER A 231 -0.17 -22.87 27.16
N SER A 232 -1.26 -22.99 27.93
CA SER A 232 -1.37 -22.39 29.26
C SER A 232 -0.36 -22.96 30.26
N VAL A 233 -0.13 -24.29 30.25
CA VAL A 233 0.86 -24.96 31.11
C VAL A 233 2.28 -24.54 30.73
N VAL A 234 2.60 -24.51 29.43
CA VAL A 234 3.91 -24.04 28.95
C VAL A 234 4.16 -22.58 29.34
N ALA A 235 3.19 -21.69 29.13
CA ALA A 235 3.29 -20.29 29.52
C ALA A 235 3.49 -20.13 31.04
N PHE A 236 2.78 -20.93 31.84
CA PHE A 236 2.93 -20.94 33.31
C PHE A 236 4.33 -21.40 33.74
N LEU A 237 4.86 -22.47 33.16
CA LEU A 237 6.21 -22.96 33.45
C LEU A 237 7.30 -21.95 33.04
N LEU A 238 7.14 -21.30 31.88
CA LEU A 238 8.04 -20.24 31.43
C LEU A 238 8.01 -19.01 32.34
N ARG A 239 6.81 -18.58 32.78
CA ARG A 239 6.67 -17.49 33.76
C ARG A 239 7.32 -17.86 35.11
N ARG A 240 7.12 -19.09 35.59
CA ARG A 240 7.76 -19.57 36.82
C ARG A 240 9.28 -19.59 36.71
N ARG A 241 9.83 -20.02 35.57
CA ARG A 241 11.28 -20.03 35.32
C ARG A 241 11.85 -18.61 35.23
N ARG A 242 11.15 -17.67 34.59
CA ARG A 242 11.55 -16.25 34.53
C ARG A 242 11.60 -15.61 35.93
N ARG A 243 10.63 -15.90 36.80
CA ARG A 243 10.64 -15.39 38.18
C ARG A 243 11.87 -15.86 38.96
N ARG A 244 12.28 -17.12 38.79
CA ARG A 244 13.50 -17.65 39.44
C ARG A 244 14.78 -16.97 38.96
N ARG A 245 14.85 -16.56 37.68
CA ARG A 245 16.03 -15.86 37.14
C ARG A 245 16.18 -14.42 37.64
N ARG A 246 15.08 -13.77 38.05
CA ARG A 246 15.12 -12.41 38.59
C ARG A 246 15.64 -12.32 40.03
N LEU A 247 15.80 -13.46 40.70
CA LEU A 247 16.38 -13.53 42.05
C LEU A 247 17.86 -13.93 42.03
N ALA A 248 18.48 -14.04 40.86
CA ALA A 248 19.93 -14.17 40.79
C ALA A 248 20.57 -12.87 41.29
N PRO A 249 21.43 -12.91 42.33
CA PRO A 249 22.14 -11.74 42.83
C PRO A 249 22.92 -11.09 41.69
N THR A 250 22.72 -9.80 41.48
CA THR A 250 23.52 -9.03 40.53
C THR A 250 24.99 -9.17 40.93
N PRO A 251 25.89 -9.57 40.01
CA PRO A 251 27.31 -9.56 40.33
C PRO A 251 27.72 -8.13 40.73
N PRO A 252 28.64 -7.98 41.70
CA PRO A 252 29.08 -6.67 42.15
C PRO A 252 29.59 -5.86 40.94
N PRO A 253 29.34 -4.53 40.92
CA PRO A 253 29.78 -3.69 39.82
C PRO A 253 31.30 -3.83 39.63
N PRO A 254 31.80 -3.92 38.38
CA PRO A 254 33.23 -3.94 38.13
C PRO A 254 33.86 -2.63 38.63
N PRO A 255 35.11 -2.66 39.12
CA PRO A 255 35.80 -1.47 39.59
C PRO A 255 35.91 -0.42 38.46
N PRO A 256 35.83 0.89 38.79
CA PRO A 256 36.00 1.97 37.83
C PRO A 256 37.32 1.81 37.09
N LYS A 257 37.28 1.80 35.75
CA LYS A 257 38.50 1.90 34.94
C LYS A 257 39.03 3.32 35.06
N GLU A 258 40.18 3.44 35.70
CA GLU A 258 40.98 4.66 35.82
C GLU A 258 41.50 5.03 34.42
N ASN A 259 40.79 5.92 33.74
CA ASN A 259 41.26 6.55 32.51
C ASN A 259 42.30 7.61 32.90
N GLY A 260 43.58 7.25 32.78
CA GLY A 260 44.68 8.20 32.86
C GLY A 260 44.75 9.05 31.60
N ASP A 261 43.98 10.14 31.56
CA ASP A 261 44.12 11.19 30.56
C ASP A 261 45.14 12.22 31.03
N GLY A 262 46.32 12.15 30.39
CA GLY A 262 47.39 13.12 30.53
C GLY A 262 46.98 14.49 30.00
N VAL A 263 46.96 15.45 30.92
CA VAL A 263 47.49 16.82 30.81
C VAL A 263 47.94 17.24 29.40
N PHE A 264 47.18 18.14 28.75
CA PHE A 264 47.77 19.26 28.03
C PHE A 264 47.00 20.54 28.36
N ILE A 265 47.71 21.40 29.09
CA ILE A 265 47.36 22.78 29.42
C ILE A 265 47.57 23.61 28.16
N ASN A 266 46.60 24.44 27.77
CA ASN A 266 46.82 25.77 27.18
C ASN A 266 45.56 26.64 27.31
N SER A 267 45.53 27.39 28.41
CA SER A 267 45.23 28.82 28.63
C SER A 267 44.55 29.72 27.56
N PRO A 268 44.00 30.88 28.01
CA PRO A 268 42.66 31.35 27.65
C PRO A 268 42.62 32.63 26.79
N ALA A 269 41.46 32.92 26.20
CA ALA A 269 41.07 34.30 25.90
C ALA A 269 39.54 34.46 25.93
N ILE A 270 39.13 35.45 26.71
CA ILE A 270 37.78 35.97 26.94
C ILE A 270 37.30 36.70 25.67
N ALA A 271 36.09 36.41 25.21
CA ALA A 271 35.28 37.36 24.44
C ALA A 271 33.78 37.04 24.56
N THR A 272 33.06 38.04 25.02
CA THR A 272 31.60 38.20 25.22
C THR A 272 30.76 38.07 23.93
N PRO A 273 29.41 37.93 24.05
CA PRO A 273 28.53 37.56 22.95
C PRO A 273 28.06 38.75 22.13
N SER A 274 27.93 38.57 20.82
CA SER A 274 27.29 39.53 19.90
C SER A 274 26.35 38.80 18.94
N TYR A 275 25.04 39.05 19.09
CA TYR A 275 24.05 38.87 18.03
C TYR A 275 24.43 39.73 16.82
N PRO A 276 24.09 39.28 15.60
CA PRO A 276 23.35 40.21 14.75
C PRO A 276 22.25 39.57 13.87
N SER A 277 21.17 40.35 13.81
CA SER A 277 20.45 40.81 12.61
C SER A 277 19.69 39.83 11.73
N GLU A 278 18.37 40.04 11.78
CA GLU A 278 17.44 40.02 10.65
C GLU A 278 18.09 40.32 9.30
N MET A 279 17.83 39.45 8.32
CA MET A 279 17.88 39.82 6.91
C MET A 279 16.52 39.53 6.29
N ASP A 280 15.82 40.63 6.07
CA ASP A 280 14.66 40.83 5.20
C ASP A 280 15.08 40.52 3.75
N SER A 281 14.62 39.39 3.21
CA SER A 281 14.91 38.97 1.84
C SER A 281 13.73 39.26 0.92
N LYS A 282 13.64 40.51 0.46
CA LYS A 282 12.93 40.89 -0.76
C LYS A 282 13.47 40.08 -1.95
N ARG A 283 12.63 39.25 -2.56
CA ARG A 283 12.91 38.60 -3.85
C ARG A 283 11.98 39.18 -4.90
N ASP A 284 12.54 39.99 -5.79
CA ASP A 284 11.93 40.33 -7.08
C ASP A 284 11.98 39.09 -7.99
N PRO A 285 10.89 38.75 -8.70
CA PRO A 285 10.93 37.77 -9.77
C PRO A 285 11.35 38.44 -11.08
N SER A 286 12.56 38.11 -11.57
CA SER A 286 12.94 38.39 -12.95
C SER A 286 12.35 37.32 -13.86
N GLU A 287 11.58 37.80 -14.84
CA GLU A 287 11.12 37.08 -16.03
C GLU A 287 12.28 36.36 -16.72
N MET A 288 12.11 35.07 -17.02
CA MET A 288 12.81 34.45 -18.15
C MET A 288 11.79 33.91 -19.14
N GLU A 289 11.58 34.75 -20.16
CA GLU A 289 10.99 34.46 -21.45
C GLU A 289 11.80 33.34 -22.13
N SER A 290 11.22 32.13 -22.20
CA SER A 290 11.81 31.03 -22.98
C SER A 290 11.21 31.05 -24.39
N LYS A 291 12.07 31.39 -25.35
CA LYS A 291 11.76 31.41 -26.78
C LYS A 291 11.60 30.01 -27.33
N GLU A 292 10.56 29.89 -28.14
CA GLU A 292 10.24 28.84 -29.10
C GLU A 292 11.49 28.39 -29.89
N SER A 293 11.88 27.12 -29.74
CA SER A 293 12.88 26.48 -30.60
C SER A 293 12.19 25.40 -31.43
N LYS A 294 12.17 25.63 -32.74
CA LYS A 294 11.78 24.70 -33.80
C LYS A 294 13.00 23.93 -34.30
N HIS A 295 12.74 22.73 -34.85
CA HIS A 295 13.58 21.91 -35.75
C HIS A 295 14.70 21.09 -35.05
N ASN A 296 15.01 19.83 -35.40
CA ASN A 296 14.61 18.89 -36.47
C ASN A 296 15.04 17.45 -36.04
N PRO A 297 14.62 16.36 -36.72
CA PRO A 297 14.91 14.96 -36.37
C PRO A 297 16.18 14.41 -37.07
N TYR A 298 16.57 13.18 -36.72
CA TYR A 298 17.82 12.41 -36.99
C TYR A 298 18.82 12.52 -35.83
N GLU A 299 19.48 11.47 -35.32
CA GLU A 299 19.87 10.16 -35.88
C GLU A 299 20.28 9.26 -34.68
N MET A 300 19.73 8.05 -34.54
CA MET A 300 20.19 7.10 -33.50
C MET A 300 21.40 6.33 -34.02
N HIS A 301 22.59 6.69 -33.54
CA HIS A 301 23.77 5.83 -33.63
C HIS A 301 23.84 4.91 -32.41
N ALA A 302 23.86 3.61 -32.68
CA ALA A 302 24.10 2.55 -31.72
C ALA A 302 25.42 2.77 -30.97
N ARG A 303 25.38 2.68 -29.64
CA ARG A 303 26.59 2.55 -28.80
C ARG A 303 26.75 1.09 -28.34
N PRO A 304 28.00 0.58 -28.29
CA PRO A 304 28.30 -0.81 -27.97
C PRO A 304 28.22 -1.08 -26.45
N ASN A 305 27.91 -2.34 -26.13
CA ASN A 305 27.78 -2.89 -24.77
C ASN A 305 28.96 -2.56 -23.86
N PRO A 306 28.71 -2.23 -22.58
CA PRO A 306 29.76 -2.19 -21.57
C PRO A 306 30.18 -3.61 -21.14
N PRO A 307 31.44 -3.77 -20.67
CA PRO A 307 32.02 -5.07 -20.33
C PRO A 307 31.44 -5.66 -19.03
N GLU A 308 31.30 -6.98 -19.01
CA GLU A 308 31.04 -7.80 -17.83
C GLU A 308 32.07 -7.49 -16.74
N LEU A 309 31.58 -7.14 -15.55
CA LEU A 309 32.37 -7.04 -14.33
C LEU A 309 31.98 -8.21 -13.43
N ASP A 310 32.80 -9.25 -13.46
CA ASP A 310 32.88 -10.25 -12.40
C ASP A 310 33.27 -9.56 -11.10
N ALA A 311 32.34 -9.52 -10.15
CA ALA A 311 32.61 -9.10 -8.79
C ALA A 311 32.06 -10.16 -7.83
N GLU A 312 32.88 -11.18 -7.62
CA GLU A 312 32.78 -12.10 -6.50
C GLU A 312 33.00 -11.30 -5.21
N ARG A 313 31.90 -10.92 -4.54
CA ARG A 313 31.92 -10.13 -3.31
C ARG A 313 31.73 -11.06 -2.11
N ASP A 314 32.76 -11.09 -1.28
CA ASP A 314 32.86 -11.85 -0.03
C ASP A 314 31.68 -11.53 0.94
N PRO A 315 30.88 -12.52 1.39
CA PRO A 315 29.71 -12.30 2.25
C PRO A 315 30.03 -11.91 3.72
N SER A 316 31.29 -11.69 4.07
CA SER A 316 31.73 -11.48 5.45
C SER A 316 31.54 -10.05 6.01
N GLU A 317 31.21 -9.05 5.18
CA GLU A 317 31.36 -7.62 5.54
C GLU A 317 30.04 -6.81 5.62
N MET A 318 28.87 -7.47 5.72
CA MET A 318 27.61 -6.79 6.05
C MET A 318 27.29 -6.85 7.54
N ALA A 319 28.20 -6.32 8.36
CA ALA A 319 27.89 -5.98 9.74
C ALA A 319 27.09 -4.67 9.77
N ALA A 320 25.85 -4.78 10.25
CA ALA A 320 24.84 -3.75 10.44
C ALA A 320 25.38 -2.33 10.69
N LYS A 321 25.24 -1.46 9.68
CA LYS A 321 25.14 -0.02 9.90
C LYS A 321 23.66 0.29 10.06
N GLU A 322 23.23 0.46 11.31
CA GLU A 322 21.87 0.93 11.62
C GLU A 322 21.57 2.19 10.79
N PRO A 323 20.41 2.28 10.12
CA PRO A 323 20.03 3.52 9.46
C PRO A 323 19.87 4.60 10.52
N ALA A 324 20.57 5.72 10.31
CA ALA A 324 20.46 6.90 11.14
C ALA A 324 18.98 7.30 11.27
N ARG A 325 18.44 7.16 12.48
CA ARG A 325 17.14 7.72 12.86
C ARG A 325 17.26 9.24 12.80
N SER A 326 16.67 9.86 11.79
CA SER A 326 16.39 11.29 11.83
C SER A 326 15.21 11.50 12.79
N ILE A 327 15.53 11.76 14.06
CA ILE A 327 14.57 12.14 15.09
C ILE A 327 14.27 13.62 14.88
N TYR A 328 13.06 13.95 14.46
CA TYR A 328 12.54 15.30 14.62
C TYR A 328 11.93 15.37 16.01
N GLU A 329 12.63 16.03 16.93
CA GLU A 329 12.18 16.27 18.29
C GLU A 329 11.24 17.49 18.28
N MET A 330 9.96 17.28 18.56
CA MET A 330 9.04 18.39 18.82
C MET A 330 9.18 18.82 20.30
N GLU A 331 9.01 20.12 20.57
CA GLU A 331 9.30 20.80 21.85
C GLU A 331 8.55 20.25 23.09
N ASP A 332 7.66 19.27 22.94
CA ASP A 332 6.91 18.64 24.04
C ASP A 332 7.43 17.26 24.46
N GLY A 333 8.51 16.75 23.83
CA GLY A 333 9.11 15.46 24.19
C GLY A 333 8.23 14.25 23.87
N SER A 334 7.15 14.43 23.10
CA SER A 334 6.28 13.34 22.65
C SER A 334 6.66 12.91 21.23
N VAL A 335 7.01 11.62 21.06
CA VAL A 335 7.21 11.03 19.72
C VAL A 335 5.83 10.71 19.15
N GLY A 336 5.14 11.74 18.65
CA GLY A 336 3.80 11.64 18.09
C GLY A 336 3.80 11.87 16.58
N TRP A 337 3.52 10.84 15.79
CA TRP A 337 3.10 11.02 14.40
C TRP A 337 1.62 11.43 14.41
N SER A 338 1.32 12.71 14.21
CA SER A 338 -0.06 13.12 13.91
C SER A 338 -0.35 12.79 12.45
N ILE A 339 -0.87 11.58 12.21
CA ILE A 339 -1.53 11.24 10.95
C ILE A 339 -2.71 12.21 10.82
N ALA A 340 -2.68 13.06 9.79
CA ALA A 340 -3.81 13.93 9.48
C ALA A 340 -5.06 13.07 9.40
N ARG A 341 -6.10 13.42 10.19
CA ARG A 341 -7.36 12.68 10.26
C ARG A 341 -7.96 12.57 8.85
N ALA A 342 -7.78 11.42 8.20
CA ALA A 342 -8.66 11.03 7.12
C ALA A 342 -10.05 10.85 7.76
N GLN A 343 -10.98 11.75 7.45
CA GLN A 343 -12.37 11.64 7.91
C GLN A 343 -13.04 10.53 7.09
N PRO A 344 -13.36 9.36 7.67
CA PRO A 344 -14.16 8.39 6.96
C PRO A 344 -15.58 8.94 6.81
N ARG A 345 -16.11 8.94 5.58
CA ARG A 345 -17.55 9.09 5.39
C ARG A 345 -18.09 7.78 4.85
N VAL A 346 -18.97 7.18 5.63
CA VAL A 346 -19.82 6.07 5.21
C VAL A 346 -20.61 6.54 3.99
N GLN A 347 -20.24 6.06 2.79
CA GLN A 347 -21.13 6.09 1.65
C GLN A 347 -22.20 5.05 1.93
N GLN A 348 -23.35 5.51 2.44
CA GLN A 348 -24.56 4.70 2.41
C GLN A 348 -24.87 4.44 0.93
N SER A 349 -24.69 3.20 0.47
CA SER A 349 -25.21 2.77 -0.81
C SER A 349 -26.72 3.03 -0.82
N PRO A 350 -27.29 3.67 -1.84
CA PRO A 350 -28.74 3.70 -2.00
C PRO A 350 -29.19 2.23 -2.11
N GLY A 351 -30.03 1.80 -1.18
CA GLY A 351 -30.66 0.49 -1.25
C GLY A 351 -31.41 0.38 -2.57
N TRP A 352 -30.99 -0.54 -3.43
CA TRP A 352 -31.76 -0.96 -4.58
C TRP A 352 -32.98 -1.72 -4.05
N LEU A 353 -34.15 -1.09 -4.12
CA LEU A 353 -35.46 -1.71 -3.94
C LEU A 353 -36.01 -2.19 -5.28
#